data_AF-A0AAU9LQV5-F1
#
_entry.id   AF-A0AAU9LQV5-F1
#
_cell.length_a   1.000
_cell.length_b   1.000
_cell.length_c   1.000
_cell.angle_alpha   90.00
_cell.angle_beta   90.00
_cell.angle_gamma   90.00
#
_symmetry.space_group_name_H-M   'P 1'
#
loop_
_entity.id
_entity.type
_entity.pdbx_description
1 polymer ?
#
loop_
_entity_poly.entity_id
_entity_poly.type
_entity_poly.pdbx_seq_one_letter_code
_entity_poly.pdbx_strand_id
1 'polypeptide(L)'
;MASFSNFHFIIGIILLVNIVQGTGGEIVFEEGYTVSTVIDGDKLHINPYSVFSLYGSSSDLIILDSVKSTFYTVSFSDSQVSEMELSGNGVAGYKDGDLGSAMFNKPKSFALDRKNNIYIADKTNHVIRKITKSGVTTIAGGYVQKTGKADGPAQNASFSDDFELAFDPQRCALLISDHGNRLVRQLDLKPNDCSGSSSGSGVGSTTAWSIGVIVACIIGLIIGFAIRPYVLPHTGNNIRPGQHDMEALPNQSGETSGDLLLRHQKRNC
;
A
#
# COMPACT_ATOMS: atom_id res chain seq x y z
N MET A 1 -38.47 26.75 -72.93
CA MET A 1 -37.71 25.86 -73.83
C MET A 1 -36.29 26.38 -73.95
N ALA A 2 -35.30 25.50 -73.71
CA ALA A 2 -33.87 25.57 -74.09
C ALA A 2 -33.02 26.74 -73.51
N SER A 3 -31.76 26.57 -73.11
CA SER A 3 -30.88 25.40 -72.98
C SER A 3 -29.63 25.86 -72.22
N PHE A 4 -29.05 24.95 -71.45
CA PHE A 4 -27.69 24.97 -70.92
C PHE A 4 -26.66 25.31 -72.02
N SER A 5 -25.52 25.96 -71.71
CA SER A 5 -24.31 25.29 -71.20
C SER A 5 -23.04 26.16 -71.28
N ASN A 6 -22.18 25.97 -70.28
CA ASN A 6 -20.71 25.91 -70.34
C ASN A 6 -19.89 27.20 -70.52
N PHE A 7 -18.66 27.33 -70.01
CA PHE A 7 -17.87 26.74 -68.92
C PHE A 7 -16.48 27.42 -69.08
N HIS A 8 -15.94 28.02 -68.01
CA HIS A 8 -14.51 28.30 -67.75
C HIS A 8 -13.68 29.29 -68.61
N PHE A 9 -13.11 30.33 -67.96
CA PHE A 9 -11.65 30.38 -67.63
C PHE A 9 -11.26 31.60 -66.72
N ILE A 10 -10.88 31.30 -65.46
CA ILE A 10 -9.75 31.80 -64.61
C ILE A 10 -9.53 33.34 -64.48
N ILE A 11 -9.40 33.99 -63.31
CA ILE A 11 -8.32 34.04 -62.28
C ILE A 11 -8.90 34.98 -61.18
N GLY A 12 -8.92 34.73 -59.87
CA GLY A 12 -7.93 34.11 -59.00
C GLY A 12 -7.41 35.14 -58.00
N ILE A 13 -8.23 35.57 -57.02
CA ILE A 13 -7.77 36.24 -55.79
C ILE A 13 -8.56 35.64 -54.62
N ILE A 14 -8.06 34.52 -54.12
CA ILE A 14 -8.46 33.99 -52.82
C ILE A 14 -7.67 34.81 -51.80
N LEU A 15 -8.37 35.69 -51.08
CA LEU A 15 -7.79 36.40 -49.95
C LEU A 15 -7.53 35.34 -48.86
N LEU A 16 -6.30 34.84 -48.80
CA LEU A 16 -5.78 34.07 -47.67
C LEU A 16 -5.74 34.99 -46.46
N VAL A 17 -6.87 35.12 -45.76
CA VAL A 17 -6.83 35.46 -44.34
C VAL A 17 -6.37 34.18 -43.66
N ASN A 18 -5.05 34.03 -43.55
CA ASN A 18 -4.45 33.18 -42.53
C ASN A 18 -4.85 33.81 -41.18
N ILE A 19 -6.04 33.49 -40.69
CA ILE A 19 -6.32 33.65 -39.28
C ILE A 19 -5.36 32.68 -38.62
N VAL A 20 -4.31 33.25 -38.03
CA VAL A 20 -3.46 32.59 -37.05
C VAL A 20 -4.43 31.98 -36.05
N GLN A 21 -4.72 30.68 -36.19
CA GLN A 21 -5.38 29.92 -35.15
C GLN A 21 -4.38 29.90 -34.01
N GLY A 22 -4.54 30.85 -33.09
CA GLY A 22 -3.86 30.81 -31.81
C GLY A 22 -4.21 29.46 -31.20
N THR A 23 -3.22 28.59 -31.08
CA THR A 23 -3.34 27.28 -30.42
C THR A 23 -3.44 27.46 -28.91
N GLY A 24 -4.35 28.33 -28.46
CA GLY A 24 -4.79 28.38 -27.08
C GLY A 24 -5.92 27.37 -26.97
N GLY A 25 -5.63 26.20 -26.41
CA GLY A 25 -6.69 25.22 -26.11
C GLY A 25 -7.77 25.89 -25.26
N GLU A 26 -9.01 25.86 -25.75
CA GLU A 26 -10.17 26.36 -25.01
C GLU A 26 -10.30 25.55 -23.71
N ILE A 27 -10.40 26.25 -22.58
CA ILE A 27 -10.61 25.61 -21.30
C ILE A 27 -12.07 25.13 -21.27
N VAL A 28 -12.26 23.81 -21.29
CA VAL A 28 -13.57 23.18 -21.16
C VAL A 28 -13.77 22.78 -19.70
N PHE A 29 -14.79 23.34 -19.06
CA PHE A 29 -15.18 22.97 -17.70
C PHE A 29 -16.16 21.81 -17.72
N GLU A 30 -15.99 20.86 -16.81
CA GLU A 30 -16.99 19.84 -16.52
C GLU A 30 -18.08 20.43 -15.61
N GLU A 31 -19.36 20.21 -15.95
CA GLU A 31 -20.49 20.70 -15.17
C GLU A 31 -20.74 19.83 -13.92
N GLY A 32 -21.40 20.38 -12.89
CA GLY A 32 -21.81 19.64 -11.69
C GLY A 32 -20.91 19.82 -10.46
N TYR A 33 -19.78 20.52 -10.57
CA TYR A 33 -18.96 20.91 -9.43
C TYR A 33 -19.44 22.23 -8.81
N THR A 34 -19.61 22.25 -7.49
CA THR A 34 -19.93 23.46 -6.72
C THR A 34 -18.91 23.69 -5.62
N VAL A 35 -18.56 24.95 -5.37
CA VAL A 35 -17.67 25.35 -4.27
C VAL A 35 -18.48 26.17 -3.25
N SER A 36 -18.45 25.76 -1.99
CA SER A 36 -19.09 26.47 -0.88
C SER A 36 -18.12 26.63 0.29
N THR A 37 -18.21 27.74 1.01
CA THR A 37 -17.41 27.99 2.21
C THR A 37 -17.96 27.18 3.39
N VAL A 38 -17.16 26.25 3.93
CA VAL A 38 -17.49 25.49 5.15
C VAL A 38 -17.06 26.24 6.42
N ILE A 39 -15.90 26.89 6.37
CA ILE A 39 -15.31 27.62 7.49
C ILE A 39 -14.84 28.98 7.00
N ASP A 40 -15.17 30.01 7.77
CA ASP A 40 -14.69 31.36 7.57
C ASP A 40 -13.52 31.62 8.52
N GLY A 41 -12.29 31.57 7.99
CA GLY A 41 -11.07 31.74 8.77
C GLY A 41 -10.96 33.11 9.44
N ASP A 42 -11.48 34.16 8.82
CA ASP A 42 -11.46 35.51 9.38
C ASP A 42 -12.33 35.61 10.63
N LYS A 43 -13.50 34.95 10.65
CA LYS A 43 -14.38 34.87 11.82
C LYS A 43 -13.77 34.10 12.98
N LEU A 44 -12.98 33.07 12.69
CA LEU A 44 -12.30 32.25 13.70
C LEU A 44 -10.89 32.76 14.03
N HIS A 45 -10.43 33.82 13.35
CA HIS A 45 -9.06 34.32 13.41
C HIS A 45 -8.01 33.22 13.16
N ILE A 46 -8.26 32.33 12.20
CA ILE A 46 -7.33 31.28 11.78
C ILE A 46 -6.92 31.49 10.32
N ASN A 47 -5.68 31.15 9.97
CA ASN A 47 -5.20 31.16 8.60
C ASN A 47 -4.99 29.71 8.11
N PRO A 48 -6.01 29.07 7.50
CA PRO A 48 -5.93 27.68 7.09
C PRO A 48 -4.90 27.50 5.97
N TYR A 49 -3.86 26.70 6.22
CA TYR A 49 -2.85 26.32 5.24
C TYR A 49 -3.15 24.97 4.59
N SER A 50 -3.53 23.97 5.39
CA SER A 50 -3.94 22.65 4.91
C SER A 50 -5.04 22.07 5.80
N VAL A 51 -5.86 21.18 5.23
CA VAL A 51 -7.02 20.58 5.90
C VAL A 51 -7.14 19.10 5.57
N PHE A 52 -7.50 18.29 6.57
CA PHE A 52 -7.78 16.85 6.41
C PHE A 52 -8.99 16.46 7.25
N SER A 53 -9.79 15.51 6.77
CA SER A 53 -10.85 14.89 7.56
C SER A 53 -10.30 13.76 8.42
N LEU A 54 -10.84 13.62 9.62
CA LEU A 54 -10.52 12.50 10.51
C LEU A 54 -11.12 11.19 9.97
N TYR A 55 -10.36 10.10 10.05
CA TYR A 55 -10.84 8.78 9.61
C TYR A 55 -12.08 8.37 10.40
N GLY A 56 -13.13 7.98 9.67
CA GLY A 56 -14.41 7.55 10.24
C GLY A 56 -15.32 8.69 10.70
N SER A 57 -14.95 9.95 10.47
CA SER A 57 -15.79 11.12 10.74
C SER A 57 -16.24 11.78 9.45
N SER A 58 -17.50 12.22 9.41
CA SER A 58 -18.05 13.03 8.32
C SER A 58 -17.99 14.54 8.60
N SER A 59 -17.71 14.94 9.84
CA SER A 59 -17.87 16.31 10.33
C SER A 59 -16.65 16.85 11.07
N ASP A 60 -15.60 16.06 11.26
CA ASP A 60 -14.41 16.53 11.98
C ASP A 60 -13.25 16.77 11.02
N LEU A 61 -12.68 17.98 11.09
CA LEU A 61 -11.56 18.41 10.29
C LEU A 61 -10.39 18.79 11.17
N ILE A 62 -9.18 18.49 10.71
CA ILE A 62 -7.94 19.05 11.25
C ILE A 62 -7.46 20.11 10.27
N ILE A 63 -7.17 21.30 10.79
CA ILE A 63 -6.70 22.45 10.04
C ILE A 63 -5.33 22.82 10.58
N LEU A 64 -4.37 22.99 9.69
CA LEU A 64 -3.07 23.53 10.01
C LEU A 64 -3.05 25.04 9.75
N ASP A 65 -2.74 25.84 10.77
CA ASP A 65 -2.31 27.23 10.58
C ASP A 65 -0.79 27.28 10.69
N SER A 66 -0.14 27.25 9.53
CA SER A 66 1.33 27.26 9.42
C SER A 66 1.93 28.54 9.99
N VAL A 67 1.22 29.68 9.87
CA VAL A 67 1.72 30.99 10.31
C VAL A 67 1.72 31.07 11.83
N LYS A 68 0.64 30.64 12.47
CA LYS A 68 0.54 30.56 13.94
C LYS A 68 1.25 29.35 14.53
N SER A 69 1.70 28.40 13.70
CA SER A 69 2.31 27.14 14.16
C SER A 69 1.37 26.35 15.09
N THR A 70 0.10 26.29 14.71
CA THR A 70 -0.98 25.67 15.50
C THR A 70 -1.83 24.75 14.62
N PHE A 71 -2.27 23.64 15.20
CA PHE A 71 -3.28 22.76 14.60
C PHE A 71 -4.60 22.93 15.33
N TYR A 72 -5.68 22.94 14.55
CA TYR A 72 -7.05 23.06 15.03
C TYR A 72 -7.84 21.83 14.63
N THR A 73 -8.35 21.09 15.61
CA THR A 73 -9.34 20.03 15.36
C THR A 73 -10.71 20.66 15.56
N VAL A 74 -11.52 20.72 14.51
CA VAL A 74 -12.83 21.35 14.51
C VAL A 74 -13.91 20.33 14.17
N SER A 75 -15.00 20.35 14.92
CA SER A 75 -16.20 19.55 14.68
C SER A 75 -17.35 20.46 14.25
N PHE A 76 -18.17 19.97 13.31
CA PHE A 76 -19.35 20.69 12.81
C PHE A 76 -20.65 19.97 13.13
N SER A 77 -21.65 20.72 13.59
CA SER A 77 -23.05 20.27 13.66
C SER A 77 -23.92 21.29 12.93
N ASP A 78 -24.83 20.83 12.06
CA ASP A 78 -25.77 21.68 11.32
C ASP A 78 -25.15 22.92 10.65
N SER A 79 -23.96 22.76 10.06
CA SER A 79 -23.19 23.82 9.39
C SER A 79 -22.61 24.92 10.30
N GLN A 80 -22.47 24.66 11.60
CA GLN A 80 -21.76 25.53 12.55
C GLN A 80 -20.64 24.76 13.27
N VAL A 81 -19.57 25.47 13.64
CA VAL A 81 -18.49 24.92 14.49
C VAL A 81 -19.06 24.65 15.88
N SER A 82 -18.99 23.40 16.34
CA SER A 82 -19.45 23.00 17.67
C SER A 82 -18.31 22.94 18.68
N GLU A 83 -17.14 22.45 18.28
CA GLU A 83 -15.96 22.28 19.15
C GLU A 83 -14.67 22.59 18.37
N MET A 84 -13.66 23.10 19.08
CA MET A 84 -12.36 23.44 18.53
C MET A 84 -11.25 23.15 19.54
N GLU A 85 -10.43 22.14 19.27
CA GLU A 85 -9.27 21.78 20.09
C GLU A 85 -7.97 22.26 19.43
N LEU A 86 -7.03 22.74 20.24
CA LEU A 86 -5.75 23.27 19.77
C LEU A 86 -4.61 22.32 20.11
N SER A 87 -3.69 22.13 19.16
CA SER A 87 -2.38 21.52 19.40
C SER A 87 -1.27 22.48 18.96
N GLY A 88 -0.35 22.78 19.87
CA GLY A 88 0.62 23.87 19.74
C GLY A 88 0.20 25.10 20.52
N ASN A 89 1.16 25.81 21.11
CA ASN A 89 0.89 27.00 21.93
C ASN A 89 0.81 28.32 21.12
N GLY A 90 0.85 28.26 19.79
CA GLY A 90 0.82 29.45 18.92
C GLY A 90 2.14 30.24 18.85
N VAL A 91 3.21 29.75 19.49
CA VAL A 91 4.54 30.39 19.49
C VAL A 91 5.52 29.53 18.71
N ALA A 92 6.16 30.12 17.70
CA ALA A 92 7.18 29.45 16.92
C ALA A 92 8.33 28.98 17.83
N GLY A 93 8.66 27.69 17.77
CA GLY A 93 9.77 27.10 18.52
C GLY A 93 9.82 25.59 18.41
N TYR A 94 10.66 24.96 19.23
CA TYR A 94 10.86 23.51 19.24
C TYR A 94 10.72 22.96 20.65
N LYS A 95 9.58 22.32 20.93
CA LYS A 95 9.31 21.70 22.23
C LYS A 95 8.29 20.57 22.10
N ASP A 96 8.65 19.38 22.55
CA ASP A 96 7.73 18.26 22.78
C ASP A 96 6.98 18.42 24.11
N GLY A 97 5.86 17.73 24.28
CA GLY A 97 5.05 17.80 25.52
C GLY A 97 3.55 17.67 25.26
N ASP A 98 2.74 18.08 26.24
CA ASP A 98 1.28 18.07 26.13
C ASP A 98 0.80 18.96 24.99
N LEU A 99 -0.40 18.67 24.44
CA LEU A 99 -0.96 19.32 23.24
C LEU A 99 -0.91 20.85 23.30
N GLY A 100 -1.29 21.46 24.43
CA GLY A 100 -1.29 22.92 24.60
C GLY A 100 0.08 23.55 24.90
N SER A 101 1.10 22.75 25.21
CA SER A 101 2.44 23.22 25.61
C SER A 101 3.53 22.98 24.57
N ALA A 102 3.26 22.09 23.61
CA ALA A 102 4.16 21.80 22.51
C ALA A 102 4.35 23.04 21.62
N MET A 103 5.52 23.12 21.00
CA MET A 103 5.88 24.20 20.08
C MET A 103 6.32 23.59 18.74
N PHE A 104 5.81 24.21 17.67
CA PHE A 104 6.16 23.93 16.28
C PHE A 104 6.74 25.20 15.66
N ASN A 105 7.38 25.10 14.50
CA ASN A 105 7.96 26.24 13.82
C ASN A 105 7.69 26.19 12.30
N LYS A 106 6.63 26.88 11.89
CA LYS A 106 6.10 26.92 10.52
C LYS A 106 5.91 25.51 9.94
N PRO A 107 5.13 24.64 10.60
CA PRO A 107 4.77 23.34 10.04
C PRO A 107 4.10 23.53 8.67
N LYS A 108 4.43 22.70 7.68
CA LYS A 108 3.96 22.88 6.29
C LYS A 108 3.02 21.76 5.85
N SER A 109 3.33 20.53 6.22
CA SER A 109 2.58 19.35 5.80
C SER A 109 2.25 18.50 7.00
N PHE A 110 1.14 17.78 6.92
CA PHE A 110 0.86 16.70 7.85
C PHE A 110 0.16 15.53 7.17
N ALA A 111 0.21 14.37 7.80
CA ALA A 111 -0.47 13.15 7.36
C ALA A 111 -1.13 12.45 8.56
N LEU A 112 -2.20 11.69 8.30
CA LEU A 112 -2.94 10.97 9.32
C LEU A 112 -2.77 9.46 9.14
N ASP A 113 -2.56 8.73 10.24
CA ASP A 113 -2.77 7.28 10.26
C ASP A 113 -4.24 6.91 10.51
N ARG A 114 -4.56 5.62 10.43
CA ARG A 114 -5.91 5.08 10.65
C ARG A 114 -6.41 5.23 12.09
N LYS A 115 -5.56 5.61 13.04
CA LYS A 115 -5.92 5.93 14.43
C LYS A 115 -6.07 7.42 14.66
N ASN A 116 -5.98 8.23 13.61
CA ASN A 116 -5.98 9.68 13.67
C ASN A 116 -4.79 10.26 14.46
N ASN A 117 -3.64 9.57 14.53
CA ASN A 117 -2.41 10.25 14.93
C ASN A 117 -1.94 11.15 13.78
N ILE A 118 -1.40 12.32 14.13
CA ILE A 118 -0.98 13.35 13.17
C ILE A 118 0.53 13.34 13.06
N TYR A 119 1.06 13.15 11.87
CA TYR A 119 2.48 13.25 11.56
C TYR A 119 2.76 14.56 10.86
N ILE A 120 3.76 15.32 11.33
CA ILE A 120 3.95 16.71 10.94
C ILE A 120 5.35 16.92 10.38
N ALA A 121 5.43 17.60 9.23
CA ALA A 121 6.65 18.22 8.76
C ALA A 121 6.85 19.56 9.47
N ASP A 122 7.59 19.54 10.58
CA ASP A 122 7.91 20.73 11.36
C ASP A 122 9.13 21.41 10.75
N LYS A 123 8.81 22.14 9.67
CA LYS A 123 9.72 22.50 8.59
C LYS A 123 10.96 23.25 9.06
N THR A 124 10.78 24.32 9.84
CA THR A 124 11.88 25.18 10.27
C THR A 124 12.69 24.55 11.40
N ASN A 125 12.12 23.55 12.08
CA ASN A 125 12.84 22.74 13.05
C ASN A 125 13.55 21.54 12.38
N HIS A 126 13.29 21.27 11.08
CA HIS A 126 13.88 20.18 10.30
C HIS A 126 13.63 18.79 10.89
N VAL A 127 12.45 18.60 11.48
CA VAL A 127 12.08 17.37 12.18
C VAL A 127 10.70 16.89 11.77
N ILE A 128 10.47 15.58 11.94
CA ILE A 128 9.15 14.98 11.83
C ILE A 128 8.60 14.81 13.25
N ARG A 129 7.44 15.40 13.51
CA ARG A 129 6.74 15.34 14.81
C ARG A 129 5.51 14.43 14.70
N LYS A 130 5.06 13.91 15.83
CA LYS A 130 3.84 13.10 15.93
C LYS A 130 2.96 13.64 17.06
N ILE A 131 1.70 13.93 16.76
CA ILE A 131 0.65 14.22 17.73
C ILE A 131 -0.18 12.96 17.96
N THR A 132 -0.39 12.63 19.23
CA THR A 132 -1.35 11.63 19.69
C THR A 132 -2.17 12.23 20.83
N LYS A 133 -3.15 11.49 21.35
CA LYS A 133 -3.88 11.89 22.56
C LYS A 133 -2.98 12.06 23.81
N SER A 134 -1.77 11.49 23.81
CA SER A 134 -0.81 11.64 24.90
C SER A 134 0.11 12.85 24.74
N GLY A 135 -0.03 13.63 23.67
CA GLY A 135 0.81 14.80 23.40
C GLY A 135 1.63 14.70 22.12
N VAL A 136 2.66 15.54 22.04
CA VAL A 136 3.52 15.73 20.87
C VAL A 136 4.92 15.18 21.14
N THR A 137 5.43 14.42 20.17
CA THR A 137 6.78 13.82 20.25
C THR A 137 7.54 14.00 18.94
N THR A 138 8.86 14.09 19.00
CA THR A 138 9.74 14.07 17.83
C THR A 138 10.09 12.63 17.44
N ILE A 139 9.84 12.27 16.19
CA ILE A 139 10.08 10.91 15.69
C ILE A 139 11.24 10.79 14.72
N ALA A 140 11.69 11.89 14.08
CA ALA A 140 12.89 11.91 13.25
C ALA A 140 13.54 13.31 13.17
N GLY A 141 14.86 13.40 12.97
CA GLY A 141 15.61 14.66 12.75
C GLY A 141 16.25 15.32 13.99
N GLY A 142 15.79 14.94 15.20
CA GLY A 142 15.92 15.75 16.42
C GLY A 142 17.33 15.96 17.01
N TYR A 143 18.34 15.17 16.63
CA TYR A 143 19.72 15.37 17.15
C TYR A 143 20.54 16.36 16.35
N VAL A 144 20.29 16.46 15.05
CA VAL A 144 21.14 17.21 14.14
C VAL A 144 20.69 18.68 14.13
N GLN A 145 19.39 18.95 14.27
CA GLN A 145 18.75 20.29 14.31
C GLN A 145 19.30 21.28 13.27
N LYS A 146 19.74 20.75 12.14
CA LYS A 146 20.21 21.51 10.98
C LYS A 146 19.72 20.80 9.73
N THR A 147 19.64 21.56 8.65
CA THR A 147 19.32 20.98 7.35
C THR A 147 20.37 19.95 6.94
N GLY A 148 19.93 18.92 6.23
CA GLY A 148 20.79 17.84 5.75
C GLY A 148 19.99 16.78 5.03
N LYS A 149 20.68 15.72 4.59
CA LYS A 149 20.10 14.60 3.84
C LYS A 149 20.60 13.24 4.34
N ALA A 150 21.11 13.20 5.56
CA ALA A 150 21.64 11.97 6.13
C ALA A 150 20.49 10.98 6.37
N ASP A 151 20.68 9.73 5.95
CA ASP A 151 19.85 8.60 6.32
C ASP A 151 20.38 7.91 7.58
N GLY A 152 19.69 6.87 8.04
CA GLY A 152 20.06 6.07 9.20
C GLY A 152 18.93 5.98 10.22
N PRO A 153 19.24 5.66 11.49
CA PRO A 153 18.26 5.72 12.57
C PRO A 153 17.55 7.08 12.58
N ALA A 154 16.24 7.10 12.87
CA ALA A 154 15.42 8.29 12.72
C ALA A 154 15.96 9.50 13.51
N GLN A 155 16.59 9.25 14.66
CA GLN A 155 17.30 10.23 15.49
C GLN A 155 18.43 10.96 14.75
N ASN A 156 19.14 10.24 13.88
CA ASN A 156 20.35 10.72 13.18
C ASN A 156 20.05 11.17 11.74
N ALA A 157 18.86 10.85 11.22
CA ALA A 157 18.41 11.36 9.94
C ALA A 157 18.37 12.91 9.96
N SER A 158 18.57 13.55 8.82
CA SER A 158 18.40 15.01 8.67
C SER A 158 17.62 15.31 7.41
N PHE A 159 16.82 16.36 7.44
CA PHE A 159 15.90 16.77 6.36
C PHE A 159 16.24 18.19 5.90
N SER A 160 15.74 18.61 4.74
CA SER A 160 15.80 20.02 4.36
C SER A 160 14.79 20.87 5.16
N ASP A 161 14.72 22.16 4.83
CA ASP A 161 13.69 23.09 5.28
C ASP A 161 12.51 23.19 4.31
N ASP A 162 12.37 22.23 3.38
CA ASP A 162 11.22 22.11 2.48
C ASP A 162 10.93 20.63 2.20
N PHE A 163 10.08 20.05 3.03
CA PHE A 163 9.65 18.66 2.88
C PHE A 163 8.19 18.47 3.28
N GLU A 164 7.58 17.44 2.70
CA GLU A 164 6.17 17.09 2.88
C GLU A 164 6.01 15.61 3.19
N LEU A 165 4.88 15.23 3.77
CA LEU A 165 4.63 13.87 4.26
C LEU A 165 3.39 13.26 3.60
N ALA A 166 3.48 11.98 3.29
CA ALA A 166 2.35 11.14 2.91
C ALA A 166 2.39 9.83 3.72
N PHE A 167 1.25 9.45 4.31
CA PHE A 167 1.15 8.18 5.02
C PHE A 167 0.83 7.05 4.04
N ASP A 168 1.62 5.99 4.08
CA ASP A 168 1.40 4.77 3.31
C ASP A 168 1.00 3.62 4.26
N PRO A 169 -0.31 3.30 4.34
CA PRO A 169 -0.79 2.23 5.20
C PRO A 169 -0.39 0.83 4.74
N GLN A 170 -0.01 0.63 3.47
CA GLN A 170 0.42 -0.67 2.96
C GLN A 170 1.87 -0.96 3.35
N ARG A 171 2.74 0.06 3.28
CA ARG A 171 4.15 -0.04 3.70
C ARG A 171 4.36 0.17 5.20
N CYS A 172 3.33 0.62 5.93
CA CYS A 172 3.46 1.05 7.33
C CYS A 172 4.57 2.09 7.49
N ALA A 173 4.53 3.12 6.65
CA ALA A 173 5.59 4.12 6.59
C ALA A 173 5.05 5.51 6.28
N LEU A 174 5.85 6.53 6.61
CA LEU A 174 5.70 7.86 6.00
C LEU A 174 6.62 7.94 4.80
N LEU A 175 6.07 8.34 3.66
CA LEU A 175 6.83 8.82 2.53
C LEU A 175 7.08 10.31 2.70
N ILE A 176 8.33 10.72 2.52
CA ILE A 176 8.76 12.10 2.64
C ILE A 176 9.19 12.58 1.26
N SER A 177 8.50 13.60 0.76
CA SER A 177 8.97 14.37 -0.39
C SER A 177 9.88 15.47 0.14
N ASP A 178 11.19 15.24 0.12
CA ASP A 178 12.20 16.19 0.60
C ASP A 178 12.68 17.05 -0.56
N HIS A 179 11.91 18.12 -0.86
CA HIS A 179 12.10 18.98 -2.02
C HIS A 179 13.47 19.67 -1.99
N GLY A 180 13.88 20.22 -0.85
CA GLY A 180 15.16 20.91 -0.70
C GLY A 180 16.36 20.01 -0.99
N ASN A 181 16.23 18.71 -0.72
CA ASN A 181 17.26 17.71 -1.02
C ASN A 181 17.06 16.96 -2.34
N ARG A 182 15.91 17.13 -3.02
CA ARG A 182 15.50 16.37 -4.22
C ARG A 182 15.47 14.86 -3.98
N LEU A 183 14.90 14.44 -2.84
CA LEU A 183 14.80 13.04 -2.46
C LEU A 183 13.34 12.67 -2.18
N VAL A 184 12.98 11.43 -2.51
CA VAL A 184 11.82 10.76 -1.90
C VAL A 184 12.37 9.79 -0.88
N ARG A 185 11.92 9.89 0.37
CA ARG A 185 12.46 9.12 1.49
C ARG A 185 11.34 8.35 2.17
N GLN A 186 11.71 7.30 2.90
CA GLN A 186 10.77 6.50 3.66
C GLN A 186 11.20 6.51 5.13
N LEU A 187 10.24 6.77 6.02
CA LEU A 187 10.38 6.56 7.46
C LEU A 187 9.46 5.42 7.86
N ASP A 188 10.05 4.27 8.17
CA ASP A 188 9.31 3.13 8.68
C ASP A 188 8.68 3.47 10.03
N LEU A 189 7.37 3.24 10.16
CA LEU A 189 6.64 3.48 11.38
C LEU A 189 6.61 2.23 12.27
N LYS A 190 6.26 2.45 13.54
CA LYS A 190 6.06 1.33 14.46
C LYS A 190 4.81 0.54 14.05
N PRO A 191 4.79 -0.81 14.18
CA PRO A 191 3.61 -1.60 13.83
C PRO A 191 2.31 -1.14 14.51
N ASN A 192 2.41 -0.62 15.73
CA ASN A 192 1.27 -0.09 16.48
C ASN A 192 0.65 1.19 15.89
N ASP A 193 1.37 1.89 15.02
CA ASP A 193 0.85 3.07 14.34
C ASP A 193 0.03 2.68 13.10
N CYS A 194 0.30 1.49 12.55
CA CYS A 194 -0.31 1.00 11.31
C CYS A 194 -1.42 -0.02 11.53
N SER A 195 -1.47 -0.65 12.72
CA SER A 195 -2.60 -1.50 13.09
C SER A 195 -3.86 -0.65 13.06
N GLY A 196 -4.77 -0.86 12.12
CA GLY A 196 -6.04 -0.16 12.14
C GLY A 196 -6.72 -0.39 13.49
N SER A 197 -7.63 0.49 13.89
CA SER A 197 -8.71 0.09 14.81
C SER A 197 -9.46 -1.05 14.12
N SER A 198 -8.96 -2.27 14.28
CA SER A 198 -9.58 -3.46 13.74
C SER A 198 -10.83 -3.72 14.57
N SER A 199 -11.93 -3.11 14.17
CA SER A 199 -13.22 -3.76 14.28
C SER A 199 -13.12 -5.07 13.48
N GLY A 200 -12.84 -6.15 14.21
CA GLY A 200 -13.02 -7.53 13.77
C GLY A 200 -12.43 -7.90 12.42
N SER A 201 -11.13 -8.19 12.37
CA SER A 201 -10.60 -9.13 11.37
C SER A 201 -9.49 -9.92 12.02
N GLY A 202 -9.90 -10.95 12.76
CA GLY A 202 -9.01 -12.01 13.19
C GLY A 202 -8.44 -12.71 11.97
N VAL A 203 -7.26 -12.28 11.52
CA VAL A 203 -6.38 -13.11 10.69
C VAL A 203 -5.31 -13.69 11.61
N GLY A 204 -5.82 -14.51 12.53
CA GLY A 204 -5.07 -15.49 13.32
C GLY A 204 -5.88 -16.78 13.47
N SER A 205 -6.94 -16.97 12.67
CA SER A 205 -7.67 -18.23 12.58
C SER A 205 -7.36 -18.86 11.23
N THR A 206 -6.17 -19.44 11.12
CA THR A 206 -6.01 -20.58 10.22
C THR A 206 -6.96 -21.65 10.73
N THR A 207 -8.01 -21.85 9.97
CA THR A 207 -9.19 -22.65 10.27
C THR A 207 -8.80 -24.02 10.82
N ALA A 208 -9.44 -24.41 11.94
CA ALA A 208 -9.41 -25.77 12.48
C ALA A 208 -9.82 -26.85 11.43
N TRP A 209 -10.43 -26.44 10.33
CA TRP A 209 -10.75 -27.26 9.16
C TRP A 209 -9.53 -27.66 8.33
N SER A 210 -8.46 -26.86 8.32
CA SER A 210 -7.21 -27.20 7.62
C SER A 210 -6.49 -28.37 8.31
N ILE A 211 -6.52 -28.40 9.64
CA ILE A 211 -6.00 -29.51 10.45
C ILE A 211 -6.89 -30.74 10.27
N GLY A 212 -8.22 -30.58 10.22
CA GLY A 212 -9.16 -31.68 9.99
C GLY A 212 -8.92 -32.41 8.67
N VAL A 213 -8.66 -31.69 7.58
CA VAL A 213 -8.36 -32.30 6.26
C VAL A 213 -7.01 -33.02 6.29
N ILE A 214 -5.98 -32.43 6.90
CA ILE A 214 -4.65 -33.05 7.02
C ILE A 214 -4.70 -34.30 7.91
N VAL A 215 -5.39 -34.25 9.04
CA VAL A 215 -5.57 -35.38 9.95
C VAL A 215 -6.39 -36.50 9.31
N ALA A 216 -7.44 -36.18 8.54
CA ALA A 216 -8.22 -37.17 7.81
C ALA A 216 -7.39 -37.89 6.71
N CYS A 217 -6.54 -37.17 5.99
CA CYS A 217 -5.62 -37.76 5.00
C CYS A 217 -4.60 -38.70 5.65
N ILE A 218 -4.03 -38.31 6.80
CA ILE A 218 -3.05 -39.13 7.53
C ILE A 218 -3.70 -40.40 8.09
N ILE A 219 -4.90 -40.28 8.68
CA ILE A 219 -5.65 -41.44 9.19
C ILE A 219 -6.03 -42.40 8.05
N GLY A 220 -6.47 -41.89 6.90
CA GLY A 220 -6.81 -42.71 5.73
C GLY A 220 -5.60 -43.49 5.19
N LEU A 221 -4.42 -42.88 5.16
CA LEU A 221 -3.18 -43.55 4.75
C LEU A 221 -2.76 -44.65 5.74
N ILE A 222 -2.87 -44.40 7.03
CA ILE A 222 -2.53 -45.38 8.08
C ILE A 222 -3.49 -46.59 8.02
N ILE A 223 -4.80 -46.34 7.90
CA ILE A 223 -5.80 -47.41 7.79
C ILE A 223 -5.60 -48.22 6.50
N GLY A 224 -5.30 -47.57 5.37
CA GLY A 224 -5.03 -48.25 4.10
C GLY A 224 -3.81 -49.17 4.14
N PHE A 225 -2.74 -48.78 4.84
CA PHE A 225 -1.57 -49.64 5.06
C PHE A 225 -1.84 -50.76 6.07
N ALA A 226 -2.65 -50.52 7.10
CA ALA A 226 -3.00 -51.52 8.11
C ALA A 226 -3.94 -52.63 7.58
N ILE A 227 -4.79 -52.33 6.59
CA ILE A 227 -5.73 -53.31 6.00
C ILE A 227 -5.09 -54.10 4.84
N ARG A 228 -3.99 -53.62 4.24
CA ARG A 228 -3.30 -54.29 3.13
C ARG A 228 -2.87 -55.75 3.37
N PRO A 229 -2.63 -56.27 4.59
CA PRO A 229 -2.34 -57.69 4.79
C PRO A 229 -3.57 -58.62 4.73
N TYR A 230 -4.80 -58.10 4.67
CA TYR A 230 -6.03 -58.89 4.87
C TYR A 230 -6.89 -59.11 3.63
N VAL A 231 -6.41 -58.78 2.43
CA VAL A 231 -7.09 -59.15 1.18
C VAL A 231 -6.76 -60.62 0.87
N LEU A 232 -7.59 -61.53 1.39
CA LEU A 232 -7.56 -62.94 1.01
C LEU A 232 -7.94 -63.08 -0.47
N PRO A 233 -7.17 -63.81 -1.30
CA PRO A 233 -7.62 -64.15 -2.65
C PRO A 233 -8.78 -65.13 -2.52
N HIS A 234 -9.96 -64.75 -3.01
CA HIS A 234 -11.07 -65.68 -3.16
C HIS A 234 -10.73 -66.72 -4.23
N THR A 235 -10.47 -67.95 -3.78
CA THR A 235 -10.47 -69.16 -4.60
C THR A 235 -11.91 -69.51 -5.00
N GLY A 236 -12.25 -69.28 -6.28
CA GLY A 236 -13.45 -69.82 -6.91
C GLY A 236 -13.07 -71.02 -7.78
N ASN A 237 -13.60 -72.20 -7.44
CA ASN A 237 -13.27 -73.48 -8.07
C ASN A 237 -14.29 -73.90 -9.14
N ASN A 238 -13.81 -74.72 -10.08
CA ASN A 238 -14.50 -75.60 -11.03
C ASN A 238 -15.03 -75.02 -12.35
N ILE A 239 -14.43 -75.49 -13.46
CA ILE A 239 -15.05 -76.41 -14.44
C ILE A 239 -13.92 -77.12 -15.22
N ARG A 240 -13.89 -78.47 -15.18
CA ARG A 240 -13.27 -79.33 -16.22
C ARG A 240 -14.39 -79.69 -17.21
N PRO A 241 -14.10 -79.79 -18.52
CA PRO A 241 -13.92 -81.13 -19.09
C PRO A 241 -12.86 -81.19 -20.22
N GLY A 242 -12.36 -82.39 -20.50
CA GLY A 242 -11.74 -82.70 -21.79
C GLY A 242 -10.33 -83.29 -21.69
N GLN A 243 -10.28 -84.60 -21.62
CA GLN A 243 -9.11 -85.45 -21.68
C GLN A 243 -8.55 -85.50 -23.11
N HIS A 244 -7.23 -85.35 -23.29
CA HIS A 244 -6.47 -86.04 -24.34
C HIS A 244 -4.98 -86.10 -24.00
N ASP A 245 -4.48 -87.32 -23.91
CA ASP A 245 -3.07 -87.69 -23.90
C ASP A 245 -2.39 -87.33 -25.22
N MET A 246 -1.08 -87.04 -25.15
CA MET A 246 0.03 -87.46 -26.03
C MET A 246 1.21 -86.49 -25.78
N GLU A 247 2.25 -86.91 -25.06
CA GLU A 247 3.45 -87.61 -25.54
C GLU A 247 4.56 -86.68 -26.10
N ALA A 248 5.75 -86.79 -25.47
CA ALA A 248 7.11 -86.69 -26.04
C ALA A 248 7.57 -85.32 -26.60
N LEU A 249 8.83 -84.87 -26.51
CA LEU A 249 10.14 -85.30 -25.99
C LEU A 249 11.05 -84.03 -26.02
N PRO A 250 12.33 -84.07 -25.60
CA PRO A 250 13.00 -83.02 -24.84
C PRO A 250 14.14 -82.36 -25.62
N ASN A 251 14.79 -81.35 -25.04
CA ASN A 251 16.24 -81.31 -24.78
C ASN A 251 16.61 -79.93 -24.23
N GLN A 252 17.29 -79.89 -23.08
CA GLN A 252 18.76 -79.73 -22.96
C GLN A 252 19.24 -78.43 -23.63
N SER A 253 20.08 -77.61 -23.04
CA SER A 253 20.94 -77.71 -21.86
C SER A 253 21.79 -76.44 -21.89
N GLY A 254 22.26 -75.95 -20.76
CA GLY A 254 23.33 -74.97 -20.76
C GLY A 254 23.36 -74.10 -19.53
N GLU A 255 23.70 -74.71 -18.39
CA GLU A 255 24.33 -74.02 -17.28
C GLU A 255 25.51 -73.17 -17.79
N THR A 256 25.79 -72.02 -17.18
CA THR A 256 26.89 -71.93 -16.21
C THR A 256 27.08 -70.52 -15.66
N SER A 257 27.42 -70.55 -14.38
CA SER A 257 27.95 -69.52 -13.51
C SER A 257 29.18 -68.80 -14.08
N GLY A 258 29.45 -67.58 -13.62
CA GLY A 258 30.70 -66.90 -13.93
C GLY A 258 30.78 -65.49 -13.36
N ASP A 259 31.09 -65.39 -12.07
CA ASP A 259 31.80 -64.24 -11.52
C ASP A 259 33.00 -63.88 -12.42
N LEU A 260 33.20 -62.58 -12.66
CA LEU A 260 34.48 -61.87 -12.56
C LEU A 260 34.52 -60.61 -13.44
N LEU A 261 34.87 -59.52 -12.76
CA LEU A 261 35.89 -58.53 -13.17
C LEU A 261 35.57 -57.42 -14.17
N LEU A 262 35.90 -56.21 -13.68
CA LEU A 262 36.39 -55.02 -14.40
C LEU A 262 35.28 -54.23 -15.13
N ARG A 263 35.26 -52.90 -15.16
CA ARG A 263 36.37 -51.95 -15.02
C ARG A 263 35.79 -50.56 -14.77
N HIS A 264 36.49 -49.84 -13.92
CA HIS A 264 36.53 -48.40 -13.85
C HIS A 264 36.68 -47.75 -15.25
N GLN A 265 36.06 -46.56 -15.39
CA GLN A 265 36.65 -45.35 -16.01
C GLN A 265 36.45 -45.10 -17.52
N LYS A 266 35.83 -43.94 -17.80
CA LYS A 266 36.01 -42.95 -18.89
C LYS A 266 34.66 -42.57 -19.51
N ARG A 267 34.39 -41.34 -19.98
CA ARG A 267 34.97 -39.99 -19.93
C ARG A 267 34.00 -39.14 -20.79
N ASN A 268 33.81 -37.87 -20.42
CA ASN A 268 33.56 -36.69 -21.26
C ASN A 268 32.28 -36.71 -22.15
N CYS A 269 31.52 -35.63 -22.30
CA CYS A 269 31.87 -34.21 -22.36
C CYS A 269 31.02 -33.34 -21.44
#